data_AF-A0A2E2TCR4-F1
#
_entry.id   AF-A0A2E2TCR4-F1
#
_cell.length_a   1.000
_cell.length_b   1.000
_cell.length_c   1.000
_cell.angle_alpha   90.00
_cell.angle_beta   90.00
_cell.angle_gamma   90.00
#
_symmetry.space_group_name_H-M   'P 1'
#
loop_
_entity.id
_entity.type
_entity.pdbx_description
1 polymer ?
#
loop_
_entity_poly.entity_id
_entity_poly.type
_entity_poly.pdbx_seq_one_letter_code
_entity_poly.pdbx_strand_id
1 'polypeptide(L)'
;MNFKYLSVKILEGYCNVNKFVLFEINLSNRKNIFMLQILDRFRVKYKHLEKKGLVIEGMVVVDHARRQNAISVSKPFVFDNRLIPKKFDGLTVKKRINGELPKEFQIDRTQPDWHKTEYIWAPERFELYVERAFTEIRKTLGDDIETPKDALDALCFGDFEEHARKAKMLIRQGKVPAWNGKQPKVSA
;
A
#
# COMPACT_ATOMS: atom_id res chain seq x y z
N MET A 1 44.95 -32.48 18.71
CA MET A 1 43.56 -32.00 18.79
C MET A 1 43.10 -32.10 20.23
N ASN A 2 43.04 -30.97 20.94
CA ASN A 2 42.43 -30.86 22.26
C ASN A 2 42.19 -29.38 22.57
N PHE A 3 40.95 -29.05 22.89
CA PHE A 3 40.59 -27.85 23.65
C PHE A 3 41.25 -27.95 25.03
N LYS A 4 41.79 -26.84 25.56
CA LYS A 4 41.65 -26.43 26.97
C LYS A 4 42.34 -25.09 27.23
N TYR A 5 41.52 -24.12 27.67
CA TYR A 5 41.81 -23.04 28.64
C TYR A 5 43.10 -22.22 28.48
N LEU A 6 42.94 -20.98 28.03
CA LEU A 6 43.72 -19.83 28.53
C LEU A 6 42.72 -18.68 28.73
N SER A 7 42.15 -18.56 29.91
CA SER A 7 42.64 -17.77 31.05
C SER A 7 41.96 -16.42 31.10
N VAL A 8 40.99 -16.37 32.01
CA VAL A 8 40.31 -15.18 32.54
C VAL A 8 41.35 -14.29 33.20
N LYS A 9 41.42 -13.02 32.79
CA LYS A 9 41.69 -11.81 33.60
C LYS A 9 42.39 -10.74 32.75
N ILE A 10 41.61 -9.92 32.06
CA ILE A 10 41.98 -8.52 31.79
C ILE A 10 40.69 -7.68 31.90
N LEU A 11 40.63 -6.94 33.01
CA LEU A 11 39.96 -5.65 33.22
C LEU A 11 38.43 -5.62 33.46
N GLU A 12 38.12 -5.81 34.74
CA GLU A 12 37.14 -5.02 35.49
C GLU A 12 37.24 -3.53 35.07
N GLY A 13 36.26 -3.05 34.30
CA GLY A 13 36.23 -1.67 33.78
C GLY A 13 35.21 -1.40 32.66
N TYR A 14 34.74 -2.45 31.96
CA TYR A 14 33.85 -2.30 30.79
C TYR A 14 32.41 -2.84 30.99
N CYS A 15 31.90 -2.87 32.24
CA CYS A 15 30.69 -3.66 32.54
C CYS A 15 29.33 -3.00 32.21
N ASN A 16 29.28 -1.77 31.70
CA ASN A 16 27.98 -1.11 31.42
C ASN A 16 27.68 -0.78 29.96
N VAL A 17 28.65 -0.80 29.05
CA VAL A 17 28.40 -0.42 27.65
C VAL A 17 27.92 -1.61 26.80
N ASN A 18 28.39 -2.83 27.11
CA ASN A 18 28.08 -4.02 26.31
C ASN A 18 26.69 -4.63 26.56
N LYS A 19 26.12 -4.48 27.76
CA LYS A 19 24.76 -5.00 28.05
C LYS A 19 23.69 -4.27 27.25
N PHE A 20 23.85 -2.96 27.06
CA PHE A 20 22.89 -2.15 26.31
C PHE A 20 22.93 -2.48 24.81
N VAL A 21 24.13 -2.59 24.24
CA VAL A 21 24.33 -2.95 22.83
C VAL A 21 23.84 -4.37 22.54
N LEU A 22 24.14 -5.35 23.40
CA LEU A 22 23.58 -6.71 23.26
C LEU A 22 22.06 -6.74 23.41
N PHE A 23 21.49 -5.93 24.30
CA PHE A 23 20.05 -5.85 24.51
C PHE A 23 19.35 -5.25 23.27
N GLU A 24 19.91 -4.18 22.68
CA GLU A 24 19.42 -3.57 21.45
C GLU A 24 19.53 -4.51 20.24
N ILE A 25 20.64 -5.24 20.09
CA ILE A 25 20.80 -6.25 19.04
C ILE A 25 19.75 -7.36 19.21
N ASN A 26 19.54 -7.85 20.44
CA ASN A 26 18.52 -8.87 20.71
C ASN A 26 17.08 -8.38 20.45
N LEU A 27 16.77 -7.14 20.82
CA LEU A 27 15.48 -6.51 20.54
C LEU A 27 15.25 -6.31 19.04
N SER A 28 16.27 -5.87 18.31
CA SER A 28 16.22 -5.72 16.85
C SER A 28 16.01 -7.06 16.16
N ASN A 29 16.75 -8.10 16.58
CA ASN A 29 16.59 -9.46 16.05
C ASN A 29 15.19 -10.04 16.33
N ARG A 30 14.65 -9.87 17.55
CA ARG A 30 13.27 -10.31 17.85
C ARG A 30 12.22 -9.56 17.03
N LYS A 31 12.38 -8.24 16.84
CA LYS A 31 11.48 -7.46 16.00
C LYS A 31 11.50 -7.93 14.55
N ASN A 32 12.68 -8.24 14.00
CA ASN A 32 12.81 -8.80 12.65
C ASN A 32 12.14 -10.17 12.52
N ILE A 33 12.34 -11.08 13.49
CA ILE A 33 11.67 -12.39 13.51
C ILE A 33 10.14 -12.24 13.55
N PHE A 34 9.63 -11.35 14.41
CA PHE A 34 8.19 -11.10 14.51
C PHE A 34 7.60 -10.53 13.22
N MET A 35 8.30 -9.60 12.57
CA MET A 35 7.87 -9.03 11.29
C MET A 35 7.82 -10.05 10.15
N LEU A 36 8.81 -10.94 10.08
CA LEU A 36 8.82 -12.02 9.09
C LEU A 36 7.65 -12.99 9.32
N GLN A 37 7.37 -13.34 10.58
CA GLN A 37 6.21 -14.16 10.92
C GLN A 37 4.87 -13.51 10.54
N ILE A 38 4.72 -12.19 10.73
CA ILE A 38 3.54 -11.47 10.27
C ILE A 38 3.41 -11.55 8.75
N LEU A 39 4.50 -11.34 8.02
CA LEU A 39 4.50 -11.42 6.56
C LEU A 39 4.12 -12.82 6.07
N ASP A 40 4.63 -13.87 6.70
CA ASP A 40 4.30 -15.25 6.34
C ASP A 40 2.82 -15.56 6.61
N ARG A 41 2.28 -15.12 7.75
CA ARG A 41 0.83 -15.23 8.02
C ARG A 41 0.01 -14.48 7.00
N PHE A 42 0.45 -13.28 6.61
CA PHE A 42 -0.22 -12.49 5.58
C PHE A 42 -0.22 -13.22 4.23
N ARG A 43 0.93 -13.77 3.81
CA ARG A 43 1.07 -14.56 2.58
C ARG A 43 0.15 -15.77 2.59
N VAL A 44 0.17 -16.57 3.65
CA VAL A 44 -0.70 -17.75 3.76
C VAL A 44 -2.18 -17.37 3.67
N LYS A 45 -2.60 -16.33 4.39
CA LYS A 45 -4.00 -15.89 4.43
C LYS A 45 -4.48 -15.37 3.07
N TYR A 46 -3.66 -14.57 2.38
CA TYR A 46 -4.05 -13.90 1.13
C TYR A 46 -3.53 -14.59 -0.15
N LYS A 47 -2.93 -15.78 -0.03
CA LYS A 47 -2.42 -16.57 -1.16
C LYS A 47 -3.45 -16.79 -2.27
N HIS A 48 -4.72 -16.98 -1.90
CA HIS A 48 -5.81 -17.18 -2.85
C HIS A 48 -6.03 -15.96 -3.77
N LEU A 49 -5.64 -14.75 -3.34
CA LEU A 49 -5.73 -13.52 -4.13
C LEU A 49 -4.61 -13.39 -5.16
N GLU A 50 -3.54 -14.18 -5.07
CA GLU A 50 -2.47 -14.18 -6.09
C GLU A 50 -3.02 -14.62 -7.45
N LYS A 51 -4.00 -15.53 -7.45
CA LYS A 51 -4.75 -15.92 -8.66
C LYS A 51 -5.51 -14.75 -9.31
N LYS A 52 -5.86 -13.74 -8.52
CA LYS A 52 -6.51 -12.49 -8.98
C LYS A 52 -5.50 -11.38 -9.31
N GLY A 53 -4.19 -11.69 -9.34
CA GLY A 53 -3.13 -10.75 -9.68
C GLY A 53 -2.55 -9.97 -8.51
N LEU A 54 -2.87 -10.32 -7.25
CA LEU A 54 -2.19 -9.75 -6.09
C LEU A 54 -0.76 -10.28 -6.00
N VAL A 55 0.20 -9.38 -5.81
CA VAL A 55 1.61 -9.73 -5.57
C VAL A 55 2.05 -9.13 -4.24
N ILE A 56 2.58 -9.96 -3.36
CA ILE A 56 3.03 -9.56 -2.03
C ILE A 56 4.54 -9.29 -2.10
N GLU A 57 4.92 -8.02 -2.26
CA GLU A 57 6.32 -7.58 -2.43
C GLU A 57 7.14 -7.83 -1.15
N GLY A 58 6.55 -7.58 0.02
CA GLY A 58 7.20 -7.80 1.31
C GLY A 58 7.06 -6.63 2.27
N MET A 59 8.07 -6.44 3.13
CA MET A 59 8.09 -5.35 4.12
C MET A 59 8.80 -4.13 3.55
N VAL A 60 8.20 -2.95 3.72
CA VAL A 60 8.77 -1.66 3.33
C VAL A 60 8.79 -0.72 4.53
N VAL A 61 9.86 0.07 4.64
CA VAL A 61 9.95 1.15 5.62
C VAL A 61 9.20 2.35 5.05
N VAL A 62 8.15 2.81 5.73
CA VAL A 62 7.36 3.98 5.33
C VAL A 62 7.98 5.26 5.85
N ASP A 63 8.53 5.22 7.06
CA ASP A 63 9.15 6.36 7.73
C ASP A 63 10.39 5.86 8.48
N HIS A 64 11.57 6.29 8.03
CA HIS A 64 12.84 5.93 8.64
C HIS A 64 13.01 6.55 10.04
N ALA A 65 12.47 7.75 10.26
CA ALA A 65 12.57 8.44 11.54
C ALA A 65 11.66 7.80 12.60
N ARG A 66 10.45 7.39 12.21
CA ARG A 66 9.49 6.72 13.09
C ARG A 66 9.65 5.19 13.12
N ARG A 67 10.59 4.64 12.36
CA ARG A 67 10.79 3.19 12.16
C ARG A 67 9.47 2.45 11.86
N GLN A 68 8.60 3.09 11.08
CA GLN A 68 7.30 2.53 10.74
C GLN A 68 7.43 1.63 9.53
N ASN A 69 7.17 0.35 9.75
CA ASN A 69 7.17 -0.66 8.71
C ASN A 69 5.74 -0.92 8.21
N ALA A 70 5.61 -1.25 6.94
CA ALA A 70 4.37 -1.60 6.29
C ALA A 70 4.57 -2.84 5.41
N ILE A 71 3.48 -3.57 5.17
CA ILE A 71 3.43 -4.62 4.17
C ILE A 71 3.13 -3.95 2.82
N SER A 72 4.02 -4.08 1.85
CA SER A 72 3.80 -3.61 0.48
C SER A 72 3.20 -4.73 -0.35
N VAL A 73 2.08 -4.42 -0.99
CA VAL A 73 1.40 -5.29 -1.94
C VAL A 73 1.15 -4.53 -3.22
N SER A 74 1.30 -5.21 -4.35
CA SER A 74 0.99 -4.66 -5.66
C SER A 74 -0.15 -5.44 -6.31
N LYS A 75 -1.01 -4.76 -7.04
CA LYS A 75 -2.22 -5.34 -7.64
C LYS A 75 -2.50 -4.70 -9.01
N PRO A 76 -3.29 -5.34 -9.88
CA PRO A 76 -3.83 -4.66 -11.05
C PRO A 76 -4.76 -3.51 -10.66
N PHE A 77 -5.04 -2.63 -11.63
CA PHE A 77 -5.97 -1.52 -11.43
C PHE A 77 -7.37 -2.05 -11.06
N VAL A 78 -7.91 -2.95 -11.89
CA VAL A 78 -9.16 -3.67 -11.64
C VAL A 78 -8.91 -4.78 -10.63
N PHE A 79 -9.16 -4.49 -9.36
CA PHE A 79 -9.01 -5.43 -8.26
C PHE A 79 -9.94 -5.00 -7.12
N ASP A 80 -10.59 -5.96 -6.45
CA ASP A 80 -11.45 -5.67 -5.31
C ASP A 80 -10.62 -5.31 -4.07
N ASN A 81 -10.58 -4.01 -3.77
CA ASN A 81 -9.81 -3.47 -2.66
C ASN A 81 -10.38 -3.85 -1.29
N ARG A 82 -11.63 -4.29 -1.20
CA ARG A 82 -12.29 -4.71 0.06
C ARG A 82 -11.68 -5.99 0.60
N LEU A 83 -11.13 -6.84 -0.29
CA LEU A 83 -10.48 -8.10 0.08
C LEU A 83 -9.16 -7.91 0.82
N ILE A 84 -8.52 -6.74 0.70
CA ILE A 84 -7.24 -6.45 1.34
C ILE A 84 -7.45 -5.42 2.45
N PRO A 85 -7.12 -5.75 3.71
CA PRO A 85 -7.33 -4.85 4.83
C PRO A 85 -6.37 -3.65 4.77
N LYS A 86 -6.76 -2.52 5.37
CA LYS A 86 -5.89 -1.33 5.51
C LYS A 86 -4.74 -1.57 6.50
N LYS A 87 -4.93 -2.46 7.48
CA LYS A 87 -3.94 -2.87 8.49
C LYS A 87 -4.00 -4.38 8.74
N PHE A 88 -2.87 -5.00 9.06
CA PHE A 88 -2.76 -6.41 9.40
C PHE A 88 -1.76 -6.60 10.55
N ASP A 89 -2.18 -7.26 11.64
CA ASP A 89 -1.37 -7.48 12.85
C ASP A 89 -0.64 -6.21 13.33
N GLY A 90 -1.31 -5.06 13.27
CA GLY A 90 -0.77 -3.76 13.68
C GLY A 90 0.09 -3.04 12.63
N LEU A 91 0.46 -3.71 11.53
CA LEU A 91 1.20 -3.11 10.42
C LEU A 91 0.24 -2.48 9.40
N THR A 92 0.67 -1.39 8.77
CA THR A 92 -0.08 -0.78 7.67
C THR A 92 0.13 -1.60 6.39
N VAL A 93 -0.91 -1.78 5.58
CA VAL A 93 -0.79 -2.41 4.27
C VAL A 93 -0.81 -1.31 3.19
N LYS A 94 0.29 -1.19 2.45
CA LYS A 94 0.46 -0.25 1.35
C LYS A 94 0.13 -0.96 0.05
N LYS A 95 -0.92 -0.49 -0.62
CA LYS A 95 -1.38 -1.01 -1.91
C LYS A 95 -0.77 -0.17 -3.03
N ARG A 96 -0.06 -0.82 -3.95
CA ARG A 96 0.45 -0.24 -5.20
C ARG A 96 -0.34 -0.79 -6.37
N ILE A 97 -0.52 0.03 -7.40
CA ILE A 97 -1.13 -0.40 -8.65
C ILE A 97 0.00 -0.68 -9.63
N ASN A 98 -0.01 -1.87 -10.22
CA ASN A 98 0.90 -2.27 -11.28
C ASN A 98 0.17 -2.27 -12.62
N GLY A 99 0.92 -1.91 -13.67
CA GLY A 99 0.42 -1.85 -15.05
C GLY A 99 -0.01 -0.44 -15.46
N GLU A 100 -0.63 -0.37 -16.64
CA GLU A 100 -1.09 0.88 -17.22
C GLU A 100 -2.40 1.34 -16.56
N LEU A 101 -2.49 2.65 -16.34
CA LEU A 101 -3.71 3.26 -15.84
C LEU A 101 -4.72 3.42 -16.99
N PRO A 102 -6.03 3.23 -16.75
CA PRO A 102 -7.05 3.53 -17.75
C PRO A 102 -6.97 4.98 -18.21
N LYS A 103 -7.44 5.26 -19.44
CA LYS A 103 -7.42 6.60 -20.04
C LYS A 103 -7.96 7.70 -19.12
N GLU A 104 -8.96 7.39 -18.30
CA GLU A 104 -9.58 8.31 -17.34
C GLU A 104 -8.62 8.73 -16.22
N PHE A 105 -7.57 7.95 -15.94
CA PHE A 105 -6.57 8.19 -14.90
C PHE A 105 -5.21 8.59 -15.47
N GLN A 106 -5.06 8.54 -16.80
CA GLN A 106 -3.88 9.04 -17.48
C GLN A 106 -3.89 10.58 -17.38
N ILE A 107 -2.80 11.12 -16.86
CA ILE A 107 -2.57 12.55 -16.78
C ILE A 107 -1.24 12.85 -17.46
N ASP A 108 -1.16 14.02 -18.08
CA ASP A 108 0.09 14.48 -18.67
C ASP A 108 1.05 14.91 -17.55
N ARG A 109 2.01 14.04 -17.24
CA ARG A 109 3.04 14.29 -16.22
C ARG A 109 4.21 15.13 -16.74
N THR A 110 4.21 15.49 -18.03
CA THR A 110 5.28 16.30 -18.61
C THR A 110 5.20 17.77 -18.16
N GLN A 111 4.02 18.24 -17.75
CA GLN A 111 3.85 19.59 -17.23
C GLN A 111 4.34 19.70 -15.78
N PRO A 112 5.24 20.63 -15.44
CA PRO A 112 5.83 20.71 -14.09
C PRO A 112 4.80 20.91 -12.96
N ASP A 113 3.65 21.53 -13.27
CA ASP A 113 2.58 21.81 -12.29
C ASP A 113 1.38 20.86 -12.39
N TRP A 114 1.51 19.69 -13.03
CA TRP A 114 0.39 18.73 -13.20
C TRP A 114 -0.30 18.36 -11.88
N HIS A 115 0.47 18.29 -10.79
CA HIS A 115 0.00 17.92 -9.46
C HIS A 115 -0.82 19.02 -8.77
N LYS A 116 -0.73 20.26 -9.27
CA LYS A 116 -1.52 21.41 -8.80
C LYS A 116 -2.78 21.62 -9.64
N THR A 117 -2.81 21.10 -10.85
CA THR A 117 -3.92 21.29 -11.79
C THR A 117 -4.89 20.12 -11.79
N GLU A 118 -4.41 18.89 -11.60
CA GLU A 118 -5.23 17.70 -11.69
C GLU A 118 -5.00 16.71 -10.55
N TYR A 119 -6.11 16.28 -9.94
CA TYR A 119 -6.10 15.18 -8.98
C TYR A 119 -6.38 13.86 -9.70
N ILE A 120 -5.37 12.98 -9.76
CA ILE A 120 -5.45 11.67 -10.44
C ILE A 120 -6.55 10.79 -9.84
N TRP A 121 -6.71 10.84 -8.51
CA TRP A 121 -7.65 9.99 -7.78
C TRP A 121 -8.97 10.70 -7.49
N ALA A 122 -9.37 11.63 -8.36
CA ALA A 122 -10.65 12.31 -8.26
C ALA A 122 -11.82 11.29 -8.30
N PRO A 123 -12.80 11.36 -7.37
CA PRO A 123 -13.97 10.48 -7.38
C PRO A 123 -14.67 10.42 -8.74
N GLU A 124 -14.77 11.55 -9.42
CA GLU A 124 -15.42 11.70 -10.72
C GLU A 124 -14.75 10.85 -11.81
N ARG A 125 -13.42 10.63 -11.73
CA ARG A 125 -12.71 9.75 -12.67
C ARG A 125 -13.09 8.29 -12.47
N PHE A 126 -13.40 7.87 -11.24
CA PHE A 126 -13.88 6.51 -10.97
C PHE A 126 -15.27 6.30 -11.54
N GLU A 127 -16.17 7.27 -11.40
CA GLU A 127 -17.53 7.21 -11.98
C GLU A 127 -17.47 7.08 -13.50
N LEU A 128 -16.68 7.93 -14.18
CA LEU A 128 -16.49 7.85 -15.64
C LEU A 128 -15.90 6.51 -16.09
N TYR A 129 -14.93 5.97 -15.34
CA TYR A 129 -14.34 4.68 -15.67
C TYR A 129 -15.32 3.52 -15.48
N VAL A 130 -16.07 3.51 -14.38
CA VAL A 130 -17.08 2.49 -14.11
C VAL A 130 -18.19 2.57 -15.15
N GLU A 131 -18.69 3.75 -15.48
CA GLU A 131 -19.73 3.93 -16.51
C GLU A 131 -19.30 3.37 -17.86
N ARG A 132 -18.06 3.65 -18.30
CA ARG A 132 -17.53 3.12 -19.56
C ARG A 132 -17.25 1.62 -19.52
N ALA A 133 -16.59 1.15 -18.47
CA ALA A 133 -15.95 -0.18 -18.43
C ALA A 133 -16.67 -1.17 -17.50
N PHE A 134 -17.91 -0.88 -17.08
CA PHE A 134 -18.65 -1.70 -16.10
C PHE A 134 -18.67 -3.19 -16.45
N THR A 135 -18.95 -3.50 -17.73
CA THR A 135 -19.01 -4.89 -18.22
C THR A 135 -17.66 -5.61 -18.09
N GLU A 136 -16.55 -4.92 -18.36
CA GLU A 136 -15.20 -5.48 -18.22
C GLU A 136 -14.84 -5.69 -16.74
N ILE A 137 -15.20 -4.72 -15.89
CA ILE A 137 -14.99 -4.77 -14.45
C ILE A 137 -15.73 -5.97 -13.86
N ARG A 138 -17.01 -6.14 -14.21
CA ARG A 138 -17.84 -7.27 -13.77
C ARG A 138 -17.25 -8.61 -14.19
N LYS A 139 -16.83 -8.73 -15.46
CA LYS A 139 -16.16 -9.95 -15.96
C LYS A 139 -14.88 -10.27 -15.20
N THR A 140 -14.13 -9.26 -14.77
CA THR A 140 -12.83 -9.44 -14.10
C THR A 140 -12.97 -9.72 -12.61
N LEU A 141 -13.85 -9.00 -11.91
CA LEU A 141 -14.05 -9.13 -10.47
C LEU A 141 -14.96 -10.31 -10.09
N GLY A 142 -15.82 -10.73 -11.02
CA GLY A 142 -16.76 -11.82 -10.86
C GLY A 142 -18.18 -11.34 -10.60
N ASP A 143 -19.07 -12.30 -10.34
CA ASP A 143 -20.52 -12.06 -10.20
C ASP A 143 -20.91 -11.29 -8.93
N ASP A 144 -19.98 -11.11 -7.97
CA ASP A 144 -20.19 -10.32 -6.75
C ASP A 144 -20.36 -8.80 -7.00
N ILE A 145 -20.21 -8.36 -8.26
CA ILE A 145 -20.39 -6.97 -8.69
C ILE A 145 -21.66 -6.88 -9.53
N GLU A 146 -22.78 -6.59 -8.86
CA GLU A 146 -24.08 -6.49 -9.51
C GLU A 146 -24.37 -5.06 -9.98
N THR A 147 -23.98 -4.05 -9.19
CA THR A 147 -24.28 -2.65 -9.48
C THR A 147 -23.02 -1.81 -9.76
N PRO A 148 -23.15 -0.70 -10.51
CA PRO A 148 -22.06 0.28 -10.66
C PRO A 148 -21.55 0.81 -9.32
N LYS A 149 -22.42 0.90 -8.31
CA LYS A 149 -22.02 1.29 -6.96
C LYS A 149 -21.07 0.27 -6.33
N ASP A 150 -21.37 -1.02 -6.45
CA ASP A 150 -20.49 -2.08 -5.94
C ASP A 150 -19.13 -2.06 -6.63
N ALA A 151 -19.11 -1.80 -7.94
CA ALA A 151 -17.87 -1.63 -8.70
C ALA A 151 -17.07 -0.43 -8.19
N LEU A 152 -17.73 0.70 -7.90
CA LEU A 152 -17.08 1.88 -7.34
C LEU A 152 -16.47 1.58 -5.97
N ASP A 153 -17.20 0.92 -5.08
CA ASP A 153 -16.68 0.56 -3.75
C ASP A 153 -15.51 -0.43 -3.84
N ALA A 154 -15.60 -1.44 -4.73
CA ALA A 154 -14.53 -2.39 -4.96
C ALA A 154 -13.26 -1.71 -5.52
N LEU A 155 -13.39 -0.79 -6.47
CA LEU A 155 -12.25 -0.10 -7.10
C LEU A 155 -11.69 1.04 -6.25
N CYS A 156 -12.55 1.79 -5.56
CA CYS A 156 -12.21 3.02 -4.85
C CYS A 156 -11.84 2.73 -3.39
N PHE A 157 -10.66 2.14 -3.17
CA PHE A 157 -10.08 1.92 -1.84
C PHE A 157 -10.95 1.14 -0.83
N GLY A 158 -12.04 0.51 -1.30
CA GLY A 158 -13.00 -0.26 -0.51
C GLY A 158 -14.25 0.51 -0.06
N ASP A 159 -14.31 1.83 -0.25
CA ASP A 159 -15.43 2.69 0.14
C ASP A 159 -15.37 4.01 -0.66
N PHE A 160 -16.23 4.12 -1.67
CA PHE A 160 -16.27 5.26 -2.57
C PHE A 160 -16.78 6.51 -1.86
N GLU A 161 -17.81 6.39 -1.01
CA GLU A 161 -18.41 7.51 -0.30
C GLU A 161 -17.42 8.15 0.70
N GLU A 162 -16.67 7.33 1.44
CA GLU A 162 -15.62 7.79 2.34
C GLU A 162 -14.52 8.54 1.57
N HIS A 163 -14.11 8.00 0.41
CA HIS A 163 -13.10 8.64 -0.44
C HIS A 163 -13.61 9.97 -1.02
N ALA A 164 -14.82 10.01 -1.55
CA ALA A 164 -15.43 11.23 -2.08
C ALA A 164 -15.53 12.33 -1.02
N ARG A 165 -15.91 11.97 0.21
CA ARG A 165 -15.94 12.91 1.34
C ARG A 165 -14.53 13.43 1.68
N LYS A 166 -13.52 12.55 1.71
CA LYS A 166 -12.12 12.94 1.96
C LYS A 166 -11.58 13.85 0.86
N ALA A 167 -11.84 13.53 -0.41
CA ALA A 167 -11.46 14.35 -1.54
C ALA A 167 -12.07 15.76 -1.43
N LYS A 168 -13.38 15.87 -1.17
CA LYS A 168 -14.06 17.15 -0.94
C LYS A 168 -13.43 17.95 0.22
N MET A 169 -13.07 17.28 1.31
CA MET A 169 -12.39 17.93 2.43
C MET A 169 -11.00 18.44 2.05
N LEU A 170 -10.23 17.67 1.29
CA LEU A 170 -8.89 18.07 0.83
C LEU A 170 -8.94 19.24 -0.16
N ILE A 171 -9.96 19.27 -1.03
CA ILE A 171 -10.22 20.40 -1.94
C ILE A 171 -10.49 21.67 -1.13
N ARG A 172 -11.37 21.59 -0.12
CA ARG A 172 -11.67 22.72 0.78
C ARG A 172 -10.44 23.21 1.54
N GLN A 173 -9.51 22.32 1.86
CA GLN A 173 -8.24 22.65 2.52
C GLN A 173 -7.17 23.17 1.55
N GLY A 174 -7.44 23.22 0.24
CA GLY A 174 -6.47 23.61 -0.78
C GLY A 174 -5.32 22.62 -0.97
N LYS A 175 -5.43 21.39 -0.43
CA LYS A 175 -4.37 20.36 -0.50
C LYS A 175 -4.38 19.60 -1.83
N VAL A 176 -5.55 19.53 -2.47
CA VAL A 176 -5.71 18.93 -3.81
C VAL A 176 -6.56 19.87 -4.66
N PRO A 177 -6.30 19.96 -5.97
CA PRO A 177 -7.11 20.77 -6.86
C PRO A 177 -8.53 20.21 -7.00
N ALA A 178 -9.48 21.11 -7.26
CA ALA A 178 -10.84 20.73 -7.63
C ALA A 178 -10.83 20.04 -9.00
N TRP A 179 -11.82 19.16 -9.21
CA TRP A 179 -12.02 18.54 -10.50
C TRP A 179 -12.44 19.60 -11.53
N ASN A 180 -11.65 19.74 -12.60
CA ASN A 180 -11.88 20.76 -13.63
C ASN A 180 -12.77 20.29 -14.78
N GLY A 181 -13.38 19.09 -14.71
CA GLY A 181 -14.27 18.56 -15.75
C GLY A 181 -13.60 18.23 -17.08
N LYS A 182 -12.30 18.48 -17.22
CA LYS A 182 -11.54 18.17 -18.44
C LYS A 182 -11.23 16.68 -18.43
N GLN A 183 -11.79 15.95 -19.39
CA GLN A 183 -11.25 14.65 -19.75
C GLN A 183 -9.80 14.87 -20.22
N PRO A 184 -8.84 14.02 -19.81
CA PRO A 184 -7.48 14.16 -20.28
C PRO A 184 -7.48 14.14 -21.81
N LYS A 185 -6.88 15.18 -22.41
CA LYS A 185 -6.70 15.23 -23.86
C LYS A 185 -5.73 14.11 -24.21
N VAL A 186 -6.25 13.00 -24.69
CA VAL A 186 -5.42 11.95 -25.30
C VAL A 186 -4.91 12.56 -26.60
N SER A 187 -3.66 13.03 -26.61
CA SER A 187 -2.97 13.34 -27.87
C SER A 187 -2.86 12.03 -28.64
N ALA A 188 -3.65 11.94 -29.70
CA ALA A 188 -3.62 10.85 -30.69
C ALA A 188 -2.28 10.79 -31.41
#